data_AF-A0A7W1N8L7-F1
#
_entry.id   AF-A0A7W1N8L7-F1
#
_cell.length_a   1.000
_cell.length_b   1.000
_cell.length_c   1.000
_cell.angle_alpha   90.00
_cell.angle_beta   90.00
_cell.angle_gamma   90.00
#
_symmetry.space_group_name_H-M   'P 1'
#
loop_
_entity.id
_entity.type
_entity.pdbx_description
1 polymer ?
#
loop_
_entity_poly.entity_id
_entity_poly.type
_entity_poly.pdbx_seq_one_letter_code
_entity_poly.pdbx_strand_id
1 'polypeptide(L)'
;LYRVRIEIDRADDRELAFRVVRNLLDEAGDSPERQDAWRYANDKLGMTVQLRAGRASARSAAAPSQRVLDASARLERNALAGALAHAQLRDVLAELTPEHFYDPAHRRLRAHIVDGTELDDEGRGLLAELDARAESEGIDANTGTELLLRLRERELRKQLQHSEPGRTRELQEALGRLLEKVAALSSA
;
A
#
# COMPACT_ATOMS: atom_id res chain seq x y z
N LEU A 1 12.95 12.51 -18.14
CA LEU A 1 12.34 11.46 -19.01
C LEU A 1 13.08 11.26 -20.34
N TYR A 2 13.22 12.29 -21.19
CA TYR A 2 13.84 12.16 -22.54
C TYR A 2 15.20 11.47 -22.55
N ARG A 3 16.11 11.87 -21.64
CA ARG A 3 17.45 11.28 -21.55
C ARG A 3 17.42 9.78 -21.18
N VAL A 4 16.56 9.38 -20.25
CA VAL A 4 16.40 7.96 -19.86
C VAL A 4 15.94 7.09 -21.03
N ARG A 5 15.04 7.60 -21.88
CA ARG A 5 14.60 6.86 -23.09
C ARG A 5 15.78 6.57 -24.02
N ILE A 6 16.60 7.59 -24.28
CA ILE A 6 17.80 7.46 -25.13
C ILE A 6 18.79 6.44 -24.56
N GLU A 7 19.07 6.48 -23.25
CA GLU A 7 20.03 5.54 -22.65
C GLU A 7 19.52 4.09 -22.66
N ILE A 8 18.19 3.89 -22.55
CA ILE A 8 17.58 2.56 -22.69
C ILE A 8 17.69 2.06 -24.13
N ASP A 9 17.35 2.92 -25.09
CA ASP A 9 17.34 2.56 -26.52
C ASP A 9 18.75 2.35 -27.10
N ARG A 10 19.79 2.93 -26.47
CA ARG A 10 21.19 2.83 -26.90
C ARG A 10 21.98 1.71 -26.24
N ALA A 11 21.50 1.15 -25.14
CA ALA A 11 22.26 0.15 -24.40
C ALA A 11 22.29 -1.18 -25.17
N ASP A 12 23.48 -1.77 -25.30
CA ASP A 12 23.68 -3.05 -25.97
C ASP A 12 22.98 -4.20 -25.24
N ASP A 13 22.84 -4.08 -23.91
CA ASP A 13 22.16 -5.04 -23.06
C ASP A 13 21.37 -4.38 -21.92
N ARG A 14 20.48 -5.17 -21.31
CA ARG A 14 19.57 -4.71 -20.25
C ARG A 14 20.30 -4.35 -18.95
N GLU A 15 21.45 -4.98 -18.65
CA GLU A 15 22.22 -4.70 -17.42
C GLU A 15 22.97 -3.37 -17.53
N LEU A 16 23.51 -3.06 -18.71
CA LEU A 16 24.11 -1.79 -19.05
C LEU A 16 23.07 -0.66 -18.99
N ALA A 17 21.89 -0.88 -19.60
CA ALA A 17 20.77 0.07 -19.53
C ALA A 17 20.41 0.40 -18.08
N PHE A 18 20.29 -0.64 -17.24
CA PHE A 18 19.98 -0.50 -15.83
C PHE A 18 21.03 0.30 -15.07
N ARG A 19 22.31 0.03 -15.29
CA ARG A 19 23.41 0.73 -14.61
C ARG A 19 23.47 2.20 -14.99
N VAL A 20 23.39 2.51 -16.29
CA VAL A 20 23.47 3.88 -16.81
C VAL A 20 22.27 4.71 -16.35
N VAL A 21 21.05 4.15 -16.48
CA VAL A 21 19.82 4.84 -16.06
C VAL A 21 19.77 5.05 -14.55
N ARG A 22 20.24 4.08 -13.75
CA ARG A 22 20.36 4.24 -12.30
C ARG A 22 21.28 5.39 -11.92
N ASN A 23 22.50 5.42 -12.47
CA ASN A 23 23.45 6.50 -12.18
C ASN A 23 22.88 7.87 -12.56
N LEU A 24 22.23 7.97 -13.73
CA LEU A 24 21.58 9.19 -14.19
C LEU A 24 20.46 9.66 -13.25
N LEU A 25 19.66 8.74 -12.72
CA LEU A 25 18.56 9.06 -11.80
C LEU A 25 19.03 9.33 -10.36
N ASP A 26 20.18 8.81 -9.95
CA ASP A 26 20.81 9.07 -8.65
C ASP A 26 21.50 10.44 -8.61
N GLU A 27 22.09 10.88 -9.73
CA GLU A 27 22.68 12.22 -9.88
C GLU A 27 21.63 13.33 -10.01
N ALA A 28 20.42 12.99 -10.48
CA ALA A 28 19.33 13.94 -10.62
C ALA A 28 18.72 14.33 -9.26
N GLY A 29 18.55 15.64 -9.03
CA GLY A 29 17.81 16.16 -7.88
C GLY A 29 16.34 15.74 -7.88
N ASP A 30 15.68 15.81 -6.72
CA ASP A 30 14.25 15.46 -6.61
C ASP A 30 13.38 16.45 -7.39
N SER A 31 12.69 15.94 -8.42
CA SER A 31 11.80 16.72 -9.28
C SER A 31 10.69 15.82 -9.86
N PRO A 32 9.55 16.39 -10.27
CA PRO A 32 8.49 15.63 -10.95
C PRO A 32 8.99 14.87 -12.19
N GLU A 33 9.88 15.48 -12.97
CA GLU A 33 10.44 14.90 -14.19
C GLU A 33 11.36 13.71 -13.91
N ARG A 34 12.02 13.69 -12.74
CA ARG A 34 12.78 12.54 -12.24
C ARG A 34 11.85 11.41 -11.83
N GLN A 35 10.73 11.71 -11.17
CA GLN A 35 9.75 10.69 -10.78
C GLN A 35 9.12 10.01 -11.99
N ASP A 36 8.78 10.78 -13.03
CA ASP A 36 8.26 10.21 -14.29
C ASP A 36 9.32 9.39 -15.04
N ALA A 37 10.58 9.84 -15.02
CA ALA A 37 11.69 9.08 -15.58
C ALA A 37 11.95 7.78 -14.82
N TRP A 38 11.78 7.80 -13.49
CA TRP A 38 11.89 6.63 -12.63
C TRP A 38 10.80 5.61 -12.89
N ARG A 39 9.53 6.05 -13.05
CA ARG A 39 8.42 5.18 -13.44
C ARG A 39 8.69 4.50 -14.77
N TYR A 40 9.09 5.28 -15.77
CA TYR A 40 9.43 4.74 -17.09
C TYR A 40 10.57 3.71 -17.04
N ALA A 41 11.61 3.98 -16.27
CA ALA A 41 12.73 3.06 -16.10
C ALA A 41 12.34 1.79 -15.34
N ASN A 42 11.46 1.91 -14.35
CA ASN A 42 10.91 0.76 -13.64
C ASN A 42 10.12 -0.14 -14.60
N ASP A 43 9.20 0.43 -15.39
CA ASP A 43 8.38 -0.33 -16.34
C ASP A 43 9.21 -1.05 -17.40
N LYS A 44 10.32 -0.45 -17.85
CA LYS A 44 11.15 -0.99 -18.94
C LYS A 44 12.26 -1.92 -18.46
N LEU A 45 12.88 -1.62 -17.32
CA LEU A 45 14.06 -2.33 -16.86
C LEU A 45 13.80 -3.20 -15.63
N GLY A 46 12.64 -3.07 -14.98
CA GLY A 46 12.34 -3.75 -13.72
C GLY A 46 13.14 -3.15 -12.56
N MET A 47 13.38 -1.83 -12.57
CA MET A 47 14.02 -1.10 -11.48
C MET A 47 13.09 -1.10 -10.26
N THR A 48 13.11 -2.19 -9.50
CA THR A 48 12.38 -2.36 -8.24
C THR A 48 12.53 -1.11 -7.41
N VAL A 49 11.39 -0.54 -7.02
CA VAL A 49 11.23 0.70 -6.25
C VAL A 49 12.03 0.60 -4.96
N GLN A 50 13.31 0.97 -5.01
CA GLN A 50 14.02 1.42 -3.82
C GLN A 50 13.63 2.87 -3.62
N LEU A 51 12.50 3.07 -2.92
CA LEU A 51 12.23 4.30 -2.18
C LEU A 51 13.37 4.44 -1.16
N ARG A 52 14.53 4.92 -1.59
CA ARG A 52 15.66 5.15 -0.71
C ARG A 52 15.45 6.49 -0.03
N ALA A 53 15.05 6.38 1.24
CA ALA A 53 15.61 7.15 2.35
C ALA A 53 16.33 8.44 1.91
N GLY A 54 15.55 9.48 1.66
CA GLY A 54 16.09 10.83 1.66
C GLY A 54 16.54 11.16 3.07
N ARG A 55 17.86 11.36 3.23
CA ARG A 55 18.52 12.02 4.37
C ARG A 55 17.55 12.94 5.13
N ALA A 56 17.45 12.69 6.43
CA ALA A 56 16.68 13.50 7.36
C ALA A 56 17.01 15.00 7.18
N SER A 57 16.08 15.72 6.57
CA SER A 57 15.86 17.13 6.84
C SER A 57 14.49 17.18 7.45
N ALA A 58 14.40 17.72 8.67
CA ALA A 58 13.19 17.80 9.46
C ALA A 58 12.05 18.42 8.64
N ARG A 59 11.20 17.59 8.05
CA ARG A 59 9.93 18.04 7.49
C ARG A 59 8.98 18.14 8.67
N SER A 60 8.70 19.38 9.06
CA SER A 60 7.42 19.74 9.64
C SER A 60 6.33 18.96 8.92
N ALA A 61 5.44 18.34 9.68
CA ALA A 61 4.33 17.51 9.20
C ALA A 61 3.50 18.28 8.16
N ALA A 62 3.87 18.15 6.88
CA ALA A 62 3.05 18.62 5.79
C ALA A 62 1.83 17.70 5.73
N ALA A 63 0.63 18.28 5.81
CA ALA A 63 -0.60 17.54 5.74
C ALA A 63 -0.60 16.64 4.48
N PRO A 64 -1.05 15.38 4.58
CA PRO A 64 -1.13 14.48 3.44
C PRO A 64 -2.00 15.11 2.34
N SER A 65 -1.60 14.94 1.08
CA SER A 65 -2.39 15.45 -0.04
C SER A 65 -3.75 14.73 -0.14
N GLN A 66 -4.78 15.41 -0.64
CA GLN A 66 -6.13 14.85 -0.78
C GLN A 66 -6.14 13.48 -1.48
N ARG A 67 -5.31 13.29 -2.49
CA ARG A 67 -5.19 12.02 -3.22
C ARG A 67 -4.75 10.85 -2.34
N VAL A 68 -3.85 11.10 -1.37
CA VAL A 68 -3.34 10.06 -0.45
C VAL A 68 -4.42 9.71 0.58
N LEU A 69 -5.19 10.69 1.04
CA LEU A 69 -6.34 10.46 1.92
C LEU A 69 -7.42 9.65 1.18
N ASP A 70 -7.74 10.01 -0.05
CA ASP A 70 -8.72 9.28 -0.88
C ASP A 70 -8.27 7.83 -1.14
N ALA A 71 -6.98 7.62 -1.43
CA ALA A 71 -6.42 6.28 -1.60
C ALA A 71 -6.48 5.45 -0.32
N SER A 72 -6.23 6.08 0.84
CA SER A 72 -6.31 5.43 2.15
C SER A 72 -7.75 5.02 2.50
N ALA A 73 -8.71 5.91 2.26
CA ALA A 73 -10.12 5.63 2.47
C ALA A 73 -10.65 4.56 1.50
N ARG A 74 -10.18 4.56 0.23
CA ARG A 74 -10.51 3.50 -0.73
C ARG A 74 -9.95 2.14 -0.30
N LEU A 75 -8.72 2.09 0.20
CA LEU A 75 -8.11 0.84 0.67
C LEU A 75 -8.94 0.22 1.80
N GLU A 76 -9.30 0.99 2.82
CA GLU A 76 -10.13 0.51 3.93
C GLU A 76 -11.50 0.03 3.48
N ARG A 77 -12.19 0.80 2.63
CA ARG A 77 -13.50 0.39 2.07
C ARG A 77 -13.40 -0.89 1.25
N ASN A 78 -12.36 -1.04 0.43
CA ASN A 78 -12.18 -2.24 -0.39
C ASN A 78 -11.90 -3.47 0.48
N ALA A 79 -11.07 -3.31 1.51
CA ALA A 79 -10.76 -4.39 2.44
C ALA A 79 -12.01 -4.85 3.22
N LEU A 80 -12.81 -3.91 3.71
CA LEU A 80 -14.07 -4.22 4.41
C LEU A 80 -15.11 -4.86 3.47
N ALA A 81 -15.23 -4.37 2.23
CA ALA A 81 -16.10 -4.97 1.22
C ALA A 81 -15.71 -6.43 0.94
N GLY A 82 -14.42 -6.71 0.74
CA GLY A 82 -13.92 -8.08 0.56
C GLY A 82 -14.21 -8.97 1.78
N ALA A 83 -13.97 -8.46 3.01
CA ALA A 83 -14.22 -9.22 4.22
C ALA A 83 -15.71 -9.47 4.52
N LEU A 84 -16.58 -8.56 4.06
CA LEU A 84 -18.03 -8.72 4.12
C LEU A 84 -18.51 -9.82 3.16
N ALA A 85 -18.05 -9.77 1.91
CA ALA A 85 -18.45 -10.70 0.85
C ALA A 85 -17.89 -12.12 1.05
N HIS A 86 -16.67 -12.24 1.61
CA HIS A 86 -15.97 -13.52 1.74
C HIS A 86 -15.76 -13.90 3.20
N ALA A 87 -16.64 -14.76 3.74
CA ALA A 87 -16.64 -15.14 5.16
C ALA A 87 -15.28 -15.67 5.68
N GLN A 88 -14.51 -16.35 4.84
CA GLN A 88 -13.17 -16.85 5.18
C GLN A 88 -12.14 -15.73 5.48
N LEU A 89 -12.42 -14.49 5.10
CA LEU A 89 -11.54 -13.35 5.39
C LEU A 89 -11.83 -12.72 6.75
N ARG A 90 -12.88 -13.14 7.46
CA ARG A 90 -13.23 -12.61 8.78
C ARG A 90 -12.13 -12.85 9.82
N ASP A 91 -11.50 -14.01 9.79
CA ASP A 91 -10.37 -14.31 10.68
C ASP A 91 -9.17 -13.39 10.41
N VAL A 92 -8.88 -13.12 9.13
CA VAL A 92 -7.82 -12.18 8.73
C VAL A 92 -8.16 -10.75 9.14
N LEU A 93 -9.42 -10.34 8.99
CA LEU A 93 -9.91 -9.05 9.47
C LEU A 93 -9.85 -8.94 11.00
N ALA A 94 -10.09 -10.03 11.72
CA ALA A 94 -10.03 -10.06 13.18
C ALA A 94 -8.61 -9.77 13.72
N GLU A 95 -7.56 -10.16 12.99
CA GLU A 95 -6.18 -9.79 13.31
C GLU A 95 -5.91 -8.28 13.20
N LEU A 96 -6.73 -7.54 12.44
CA LEU A 96 -6.60 -6.09 12.31
C LEU A 96 -7.30 -5.39 13.48
N THR A 97 -6.49 -4.72 14.31
CA THR A 97 -6.97 -3.87 15.40
C THR A 97 -7.55 -2.54 14.87
N PRO A 98 -8.35 -1.79 15.68
CA PRO A 98 -8.95 -0.53 15.25
C PRO A 98 -7.96 0.53 14.73
N GLU A 99 -6.70 0.48 15.17
CA GLU A 99 -5.62 1.39 14.73
C GLU A 99 -5.27 1.25 13.25
N HIS A 100 -5.60 0.09 12.65
CA HIS A 100 -5.43 -0.15 11.22
C HIS A 100 -6.42 0.64 10.36
N PHE A 101 -7.49 1.19 10.95
CA PHE A 101 -8.53 1.94 10.25
C PHE A 101 -8.52 3.40 10.71
N TYR A 102 -8.47 4.32 9.75
CA TYR A 102 -8.38 5.75 10.06
C TYR A 102 -9.77 6.36 10.20
N ASP A 103 -10.74 5.86 9.44
CA ASP A 103 -12.12 6.31 9.53
C ASP A 103 -12.85 5.62 10.72
N PRO A 104 -13.43 6.40 11.66
CA PRO A 104 -14.24 5.84 12.74
C PRO A 104 -15.43 4.99 12.26
N ALA A 105 -16.03 5.30 11.10
CA ALA A 105 -17.09 4.48 10.51
C ALA A 105 -16.57 3.09 10.11
N HIS A 106 -15.37 3.02 9.52
CA HIS A 106 -14.74 1.74 9.17
C HIS A 106 -14.38 0.91 10.40
N ARG A 107 -13.98 1.54 11.51
CA ARG A 107 -13.78 0.84 12.79
C ARG A 107 -15.06 0.19 13.29
N ARG A 108 -16.19 0.91 13.25
CA ARG A 108 -17.51 0.40 13.62
C ARG A 108 -17.93 -0.77 12.73
N LEU A 109 -17.74 -0.64 11.41
CA LEU A 109 -18.02 -1.71 10.45
C LEU A 109 -17.16 -2.96 10.69
N ARG A 110 -15.85 -2.79 10.98
CA ARG A 110 -14.99 -3.91 11.36
C ARG A 110 -15.49 -4.61 12.62
N ALA A 111 -15.87 -3.86 13.65
CA ALA A 111 -16.42 -4.43 14.89
C ALA A 111 -17.76 -5.15 14.66
N HIS A 112 -18.59 -4.66 13.75
CA HIS A 112 -19.80 -5.36 13.33
C HIS A 112 -19.48 -6.69 12.62
N ILE A 113 -18.57 -6.67 11.63
CA ILE A 113 -18.24 -7.84 10.81
C ILE A 113 -17.55 -8.94 11.64
N VAL A 114 -16.67 -8.56 12.56
CA VAL A 114 -15.87 -9.47 13.38
C VAL A 114 -16.64 -9.89 14.64
N ASP A 115 -17.14 -8.93 15.39
CA ASP A 115 -17.66 -9.14 16.75
C ASP A 115 -19.20 -9.12 16.82
N GLY A 116 -19.89 -8.87 15.70
CA GLY A 116 -21.36 -8.79 15.66
C GLY A 116 -21.93 -7.54 16.35
N THR A 117 -21.11 -6.50 16.56
CA THR A 117 -21.55 -5.26 17.22
C THR A 117 -22.69 -4.61 16.45
N GLU A 118 -23.74 -4.13 17.13
CA GLU A 118 -24.88 -3.49 16.45
C GLU A 118 -24.47 -2.20 15.73
N LEU A 119 -25.05 -1.99 14.54
CA LEU A 119 -24.90 -0.77 13.74
C LEU A 119 -26.15 0.10 13.87
N ASP A 120 -25.97 1.41 13.84
CA ASP A 120 -27.03 2.40 13.66
C ASP A 120 -27.54 2.41 12.19
N ASP A 121 -28.53 3.24 11.89
CA ASP A 121 -29.07 3.36 10.52
C ASP A 121 -28.02 3.76 9.49
N GLU A 122 -27.14 4.70 9.86
CA GLU A 122 -26.02 5.15 9.02
C GLU A 122 -25.06 3.98 8.73
N GLY A 123 -24.64 3.24 9.76
CA GLY A 123 -23.77 2.08 9.63
C GLY A 123 -24.39 0.97 8.79
N ARG A 124 -25.70 0.72 8.92
CA ARG A 124 -26.42 -0.23 8.06
C ARG A 124 -26.42 0.20 6.59
N GLY A 125 -26.59 1.51 6.33
CA GLY A 125 -26.46 2.06 4.98
C GLY A 125 -25.07 1.81 4.38
N LEU A 126 -24.02 2.13 5.14
CA LEU A 126 -22.63 1.88 4.72
C LEU A 126 -22.33 0.40 4.50
N LEU A 127 -22.91 -0.50 5.32
CA LEU A 127 -22.74 -1.94 5.14
C LEU A 127 -23.32 -2.41 3.80
N ALA A 128 -24.50 -1.91 3.40
CA ALA A 128 -25.09 -2.20 2.10
C ALA A 128 -24.27 -1.64 0.94
N GLU A 129 -23.67 -0.45 1.10
CA GLU A 129 -22.75 0.11 0.11
C GLU A 129 -21.50 -0.76 -0.08
N LEU A 130 -20.95 -1.32 1.01
CA LEU A 130 -19.79 -2.22 0.95
C LEU A 130 -20.11 -3.52 0.19
N ASP A 131 -21.29 -4.09 0.39
CA ASP A 131 -21.74 -5.30 -0.30
C ASP A 131 -21.83 -5.07 -1.82
N ALA A 132 -22.55 -4.01 -2.23
CA ALA A 132 -22.65 -3.60 -3.64
C ALA A 132 -21.27 -3.31 -4.25
N ARG A 133 -20.36 -2.75 -3.45
CA ARG A 133 -19.00 -2.41 -3.89
C ARG A 133 -18.13 -3.64 -4.12
N ALA A 134 -18.22 -4.67 -3.29
CA ALA A 134 -17.49 -5.93 -3.49
C ALA A 134 -17.82 -6.53 -4.86
N GLU A 135 -19.09 -6.49 -5.24
CA GLU A 135 -19.55 -6.93 -6.57
C GLU A 135 -19.02 -6.00 -7.68
N SER A 136 -19.22 -4.68 -7.57
CA SER A 136 -18.85 -3.74 -8.63
C SER A 136 -17.34 -3.67 -8.94
N GLU A 137 -16.52 -3.88 -7.92
CA GLU A 137 -15.06 -3.82 -8.03
C GLU A 137 -14.44 -5.20 -8.29
N GLY A 138 -15.27 -6.25 -8.36
CA GLY A 138 -14.82 -7.63 -8.60
C GLY A 138 -13.87 -8.15 -7.50
N ILE A 139 -14.13 -7.79 -6.24
CA ILE A 139 -13.25 -8.15 -5.12
C ILE A 139 -13.47 -9.62 -4.79
N ASP A 140 -12.63 -10.49 -5.33
CA ASP A 140 -12.55 -11.89 -4.94
C ASP A 140 -11.80 -12.08 -3.61
N ALA A 141 -11.74 -13.33 -3.14
CA ALA A 141 -11.11 -13.64 -1.86
C ALA A 141 -9.60 -13.35 -1.84
N ASN A 142 -8.90 -13.53 -2.95
CA ASN A 142 -7.46 -13.26 -3.04
C ASN A 142 -7.21 -11.76 -2.97
N THR A 143 -7.96 -10.98 -3.74
CA THR A 143 -7.93 -9.51 -3.74
C THR A 143 -8.28 -8.98 -2.35
N GLY A 144 -9.34 -9.51 -1.72
CA GLY A 144 -9.71 -9.16 -0.35
C GLY A 144 -8.60 -9.44 0.66
N THR A 145 -7.93 -10.59 0.55
CA THR A 145 -6.77 -10.93 1.39
C THR A 145 -5.63 -9.93 1.19
N GLU A 146 -5.29 -9.60 -0.05
CA GLU A 146 -4.25 -8.63 -0.38
C GLU A 146 -4.55 -7.26 0.25
N LEU A 147 -5.79 -6.79 0.16
CA LEU A 147 -6.24 -5.51 0.71
C LEU A 147 -6.09 -5.45 2.24
N LEU A 148 -6.45 -6.53 2.94
CA LEU A 148 -6.28 -6.64 4.40
C LEU A 148 -4.79 -6.65 4.79
N LEU A 149 -3.95 -7.35 4.03
CA LEU A 149 -2.50 -7.35 4.27
C LEU A 149 -1.89 -5.97 4.02
N ARG A 150 -2.35 -5.21 3.02
CA ARG A 150 -1.91 -3.82 2.77
C ARG A 150 -2.29 -2.87 3.91
N LEU A 151 -3.42 -3.09 4.59
CA LEU A 151 -3.74 -2.32 5.81
C LEU A 151 -2.73 -2.59 6.93
N ARG A 152 -2.35 -3.87 7.13
CA ARG A 152 -1.32 -4.26 8.10
C ARG A 152 0.06 -3.74 7.72
N GLU A 153 0.42 -3.77 6.45
CA GLU A 153 1.65 -3.18 5.92
C GLU A 153 1.74 -1.68 6.26
N ARG A 154 0.65 -0.94 6.04
CA ARG A 154 0.57 0.50 6.30
C ARG A 154 0.82 0.80 7.78
N GLU A 155 0.19 0.06 8.68
CA GLU A 155 0.36 0.25 10.12
C GLU A 155 1.77 -0.13 10.58
N LEU A 156 2.34 -1.24 10.08
CA LEU A 156 3.74 -1.60 10.37
C LEU A 156 4.72 -0.52 9.91
N ARG A 157 4.52 0.05 8.71
CA ARG A 157 5.34 1.15 8.19
C ARG A 157 5.22 2.41 9.04
N LYS A 158 4.03 2.73 9.54
CA LYS A 158 3.81 3.86 10.46
C LYS A 158 4.49 3.61 11.81
N GLN A 159 4.42 2.40 12.35
CA GLN A 159 5.11 2.04 13.60
C GLN A 159 6.64 2.15 13.45
N LEU A 160 7.19 1.71 12.31
CA LEU A 160 8.62 1.84 11.99
C LEU A 160 9.12 3.27 11.94
N GLN A 161 8.28 4.24 11.55
CA GLN A 161 8.68 5.66 11.53
C GLN A 161 8.90 6.24 12.94
N HIS A 162 8.30 5.63 13.96
CA HIS A 162 8.29 6.12 15.33
C HIS A 162 8.91 5.11 16.31
N SER A 163 9.54 4.03 15.81
CA SER A 163 10.05 2.95 16.64
C SER A 163 11.45 3.23 17.17
N GLU A 164 11.67 2.89 18.44
CA GLU A 164 13.00 2.85 19.03
C GLU A 164 13.88 1.76 18.36
N PRO A 165 15.21 1.94 18.31
CA PRO A 165 16.13 1.04 17.60
C PRO A 165 15.97 -0.46 17.94
N GLY A 166 15.62 -0.79 19.19
CA GLY A 166 15.39 -2.19 19.61
C GLY A 166 14.17 -2.84 18.97
N ARG A 167 13.08 -2.08 18.76
CA ARG A 167 11.82 -2.57 18.17
C ARG A 167 11.82 -2.54 16.64
N THR A 168 12.71 -1.72 16.06
CA THR A 168 12.83 -1.55 14.60
C THR A 168 13.12 -2.87 13.88
N ARG A 169 14.01 -3.72 14.39
CA ARG A 169 14.37 -4.98 13.74
C ARG A 169 13.18 -5.95 13.65
N GLU A 170 12.45 -6.12 14.75
CA GLU A 170 11.28 -7.00 14.80
C GLU A 170 10.20 -6.55 13.81
N LEU A 171 9.96 -5.23 13.74
CA LEU A 171 9.00 -4.66 12.80
C LEU A 171 9.45 -4.79 11.34
N GLN A 172 10.75 -4.68 11.05
CA GLN A 172 11.31 -4.92 9.71
C GLN A 172 11.15 -6.38 9.28
N GLU A 173 11.43 -7.34 10.18
CA GLU A 173 11.24 -8.77 9.91
C GLU A 173 9.76 -9.11 9.71
N ALA A 174 8.86 -8.52 10.50
CA ALA A 174 7.41 -8.66 10.31
C ALA A 174 6.95 -8.08 8.96
N LEU A 175 7.45 -6.91 8.58
CA LEU A 175 7.13 -6.28 7.29
C LEU A 175 7.66 -7.11 6.11
N GLY A 176 8.88 -7.65 6.20
CA GLY A 176 9.46 -8.51 5.17
C GLY A 176 8.59 -9.73 4.86
N ARG A 177 8.21 -10.48 5.91
CA ARG A 177 7.30 -11.63 5.78
C ARG A 177 5.95 -11.27 5.18
N LEU A 178 5.42 -10.10 5.54
CA LEU A 178 4.14 -9.64 4.98
C LEU A 178 4.26 -9.32 3.49
N LEU A 179 5.33 -8.64 3.08
CA LEU A 179 5.56 -8.29 1.67
C LEU A 179 5.75 -9.53 0.80
N GLU A 180 6.42 -10.57 1.30
CA GLU A 180 6.52 -11.87 0.62
C GLU A 180 5.14 -12.51 0.43
N LYS A 181 4.30 -12.47 1.47
CA LYS A 181 2.92 -13.00 1.39
C LYS A 181 2.06 -12.23 0.38
N VAL A 182 2.15 -10.90 0.37
CA VAL A 182 1.45 -10.05 -0.61
C VAL A 182 1.92 -10.37 -2.02
N ALA A 183 3.23 -10.44 -2.26
CA ALA A 183 3.79 -10.74 -3.57
C ALA A 183 3.35 -12.11 -4.11
N ALA A 184 3.28 -13.14 -3.24
CA ALA A 184 2.80 -14.46 -3.61
C ALA A 184 1.32 -14.45 -4.08
N LEU A 185 0.47 -13.66 -3.40
CA LEU A 185 -0.95 -13.53 -3.75
C LEU A 185 -1.17 -12.77 -5.07
N SER A 186 -0.38 -11.73 -5.33
CA SER A 186 -0.48 -10.97 -6.59
C SER A 186 0.10 -11.71 -7.81
N SER A 187 0.78 -12.84 -7.59
CA SER A 187 1.35 -13.69 -8.66
C SER A 187 0.53 -14.94 -8.97
N ALA A 188 -0.54 -15.19 -8.22
CA ALA A 188 -1.43 -16.34 -8.33
C ALA A 188 -2.68 -16.01 -9.17
#